data_AF-F4PXV6-F1
#
_entry.id   AF-F4PXV6-F1
#
_cell.length_a   1.000
_cell.length_b   1.000
_cell.length_c   1.000
_cell.angle_alpha   90.00
_cell.angle_beta   90.00
_cell.angle_gamma   90.00
#
_symmetry.space_group_name_H-M   'P 1'
#
loop_
_entity.id
_entity.type
_entity.pdbx_description
1 polymer ?
#
loop_
_entity_poly.entity_id
_entity_poly.type
_entity_poly.pdbx_seq_one_letter_code
_entity_poly.pdbx_strand_id
1 'polypeptide(L)'
;MTLQFLGRQKNKNDEKVKIDETLFRRVWNNKVLQRLICSKIKDYLSTKDRAALIRSGAASNIEMYKADITQFIRSNYGSLVAIFYCEFLTVDLFKLHFDTYCKETSISEVMDAFSHNNRHSRDTWLFRRVIDILKDRGIKPESMSTVNTWRHVIESNNVDLYNYVKSVLPMPTRESIKKDLVPRAAMPYSWNKTIYPLTGTDVLAELLQDLIDLDPTENWLECVDFSYLALMEKVDILETIAMYAMPCIPYLAKPYSQYSLGRQLNERTMMLVIQRKRIESIKCLYKSFKIPLSHKALMAAARTCDLPFIIALNNIEPAAGRLYTIFLLAISSKFNVYLHADDFRCENFREAFINHVKPLNYIHKRLQRQINNNYVDLRQWPRLDYQPTYIQQHFAMFQQQSSDDTNIPLLSFDDI
;
A
#
# COMPACT_ATOMS: atom_id res chain seq x y z
N MET A 1 -7.53 -44.74 3.11
CA MET A 1 -7.56 -44.33 4.52
C MET A 1 -8.99 -43.89 4.82
N THR A 2 -9.77 -44.76 5.44
CA THR A 2 -11.23 -44.64 5.63
C THR A 2 -11.49 -43.93 6.95
N LEU A 3 -11.94 -42.68 6.92
CA LEU A 3 -12.36 -41.92 8.10
C LEU A 3 -13.72 -42.46 8.59
N GLN A 4 -13.69 -43.30 9.61
CA GLN A 4 -14.88 -43.63 10.39
C GLN A 4 -15.20 -42.44 11.29
N PHE A 5 -16.26 -41.71 10.96
CA PHE A 5 -16.88 -40.74 11.88
C PHE A 5 -17.53 -41.51 13.04
N LEU A 6 -16.82 -41.59 14.17
CA LEU A 6 -17.37 -42.11 15.42
C LEU A 6 -18.31 -41.07 16.03
N GLY A 7 -19.61 -41.35 15.97
CA GLY A 7 -20.64 -40.50 16.59
C GLY A 7 -22.08 -40.67 16.10
N ARG A 8 -22.37 -41.49 15.09
CA ARG A 8 -23.76 -41.82 14.72
C ARG A 8 -24.25 -43.05 15.47
N GLN A 9 -25.34 -42.91 16.21
CA GLN A 9 -26.25 -44.05 16.43
C GLN A 9 -26.55 -44.67 15.06
N LYS A 10 -26.34 -45.98 14.93
CA LYS A 10 -26.60 -46.77 13.72
C LYS A 10 -28.06 -46.63 13.29
N ASN A 11 -28.38 -45.61 12.49
CA ASN A 11 -29.57 -45.63 11.65
C ASN A 11 -29.23 -46.48 10.42
N LYS A 12 -30.05 -47.50 10.17
CA LYS A 12 -29.86 -48.60 9.20
C LYS A 12 -29.83 -48.19 7.71
N ASN A 13 -29.71 -46.91 7.37
CA ASN A 13 -29.56 -46.44 5.99
C ASN A 13 -28.28 -45.62 5.85
N ASP A 14 -27.12 -46.30 5.84
CA ASP A 14 -25.86 -45.70 5.38
C ASP A 14 -25.85 -45.65 3.84
N GLU A 15 -26.67 -44.76 3.28
CA GLU A 15 -26.35 -44.20 1.97
C GLU A 15 -25.06 -43.39 2.14
N LYS A 16 -23.99 -43.84 1.47
CA LYS A 16 -22.73 -43.10 1.40
C LYS A 16 -23.01 -41.76 0.72
N VAL A 17 -23.26 -40.72 1.52
CA VAL A 17 -23.36 -39.34 1.05
C VAL A 17 -22.06 -39.03 0.32
N LYS A 18 -22.15 -38.89 -1.00
CA LYS A 18 -20.99 -38.57 -1.84
C LYS A 18 -20.63 -37.12 -1.56
N ILE A 19 -19.56 -36.91 -0.80
CA ILE A 19 -19.05 -35.57 -0.51
C ILE A 19 -18.50 -35.00 -1.82
N ASP A 20 -19.02 -33.84 -2.23
CA ASP A 20 -18.44 -33.08 -3.32
C ASP A 20 -17.04 -32.62 -2.92
N GLU A 21 -16.01 -33.25 -3.49
CA GLU A 21 -14.61 -32.93 -3.21
C GLU A 21 -14.26 -31.47 -3.55
N THR A 22 -14.91 -30.88 -4.54
CA THR A 22 -14.66 -29.51 -4.97
C THR A 22 -15.17 -28.53 -3.92
N LEU A 23 -16.39 -28.77 -3.44
CA LEU A 23 -16.98 -28.01 -2.33
C LEU A 23 -16.15 -28.21 -1.05
N PHE A 24 -15.78 -29.45 -0.73
CA PHE A 24 -14.97 -29.76 0.44
C PHE A 24 -13.61 -29.05 0.40
N ARG A 25 -12.88 -29.10 -0.72
CA ARG A 25 -11.60 -28.40 -0.86
C ARG A 25 -11.78 -26.88 -0.77
N ARG A 26 -12.82 -26.30 -1.37
CA ARG A 26 -13.13 -24.86 -1.25
C ARG A 26 -13.39 -24.45 0.19
N VAL A 27 -14.17 -25.25 0.92
CA VAL A 27 -14.49 -25.03 2.34
C VAL A 27 -13.27 -25.23 3.23
N TRP A 28 -12.46 -26.27 2.99
CA TRP A 28 -11.30 -26.63 3.81
C TRP A 28 -10.08 -25.73 3.56
N ASN A 29 -9.92 -25.20 2.35
CA ASN A 29 -8.90 -24.19 2.04
C ASN A 29 -9.27 -22.80 2.58
N ASN A 30 -10.55 -22.56 2.89
CA ASN A 30 -11.00 -21.36 3.56
C ASN A 30 -10.77 -21.50 5.07
N LYS A 31 -9.66 -20.97 5.58
CA LYS A 31 -9.28 -21.04 7.01
C LYS A 31 -10.36 -20.52 7.98
N VAL A 32 -11.26 -19.65 7.54
CA VAL A 32 -12.37 -19.14 8.39
C VAL A 32 -13.50 -20.13 8.45
N LEU A 33 -13.95 -20.68 7.31
CA LEU A 33 -14.95 -21.75 7.30
C LEU A 33 -14.40 -22.97 8.05
N GLN A 34 -13.13 -23.30 7.86
CA GLN A 34 -12.43 -24.31 8.64
C GLN A 34 -12.52 -24.00 10.14
N ARG A 35 -12.16 -22.79 10.59
CA ARG A 35 -12.27 -22.38 12.00
C ARG A 35 -13.70 -22.36 12.53
N LEU A 36 -14.67 -21.92 11.72
CA LEU A 36 -16.08 -21.84 12.08
C LEU A 36 -16.66 -23.25 12.23
N ILE A 37 -16.41 -24.13 11.25
CA ILE A 37 -16.75 -25.55 11.29
C ILE A 37 -16.07 -26.17 12.50
N CYS A 38 -14.74 -26.05 12.66
CA CYS A 38 -14.01 -26.52 13.83
C CYS A 38 -14.53 -25.98 15.16
N SER A 39 -15.04 -24.75 15.21
CA SER A 39 -15.67 -24.16 16.41
C SER A 39 -17.05 -24.74 16.72
N LYS A 40 -17.73 -25.30 15.70
CA LYS A 40 -19.04 -25.96 15.80
C LYS A 40 -18.92 -27.46 16.06
N ILE A 41 -17.86 -28.12 15.58
CA ILE A 41 -17.48 -29.51 15.91
C ILE A 41 -16.43 -29.57 17.05
N LYS A 42 -16.44 -28.57 17.94
CA LYS A 42 -15.46 -28.40 19.04
C LYS A 42 -15.31 -29.63 19.94
N ASP A 43 -16.35 -30.46 20.01
CA ASP A 43 -16.39 -31.68 20.83
C ASP A 43 -15.75 -32.91 20.14
N TYR A 44 -15.37 -32.78 18.86
CA TYR A 44 -14.83 -33.87 18.03
C TYR A 44 -13.37 -33.65 17.58
N LEU A 45 -12.73 -32.56 18.01
CA LEU A 45 -11.33 -32.25 17.70
C LEU A 45 -10.40 -32.69 18.84
N SER A 46 -9.20 -33.16 18.48
CA SER A 46 -8.17 -33.46 19.48
C SER A 46 -7.74 -32.20 20.23
N THR A 47 -7.31 -32.35 21.49
CA THR A 47 -6.84 -31.22 22.33
C THR A 47 -5.68 -30.44 21.68
N LYS A 48 -4.84 -31.11 20.89
CA LYS A 48 -3.71 -30.48 20.15
C LYS A 48 -4.19 -29.66 18.95
N ASP A 49 -5.14 -30.16 18.17
CA ASP A 49 -5.68 -29.42 17.01
C ASP A 49 -6.52 -28.23 17.46
N ARG A 50 -7.25 -28.41 18.57
CA ARG A 50 -7.93 -27.32 19.28
C ARG A 50 -6.92 -26.25 19.68
N ALA A 51 -5.82 -26.61 20.35
CA ALA A 51 -4.78 -25.67 20.75
C ALA A 51 -4.10 -24.96 19.56
N ALA A 52 -3.91 -25.63 18.42
CA ALA A 52 -3.33 -25.03 17.21
C ALA A 52 -4.26 -24.00 16.53
N LEU A 53 -5.58 -24.21 16.60
CA LEU A 53 -6.61 -23.27 16.11
C LEU A 53 -6.89 -22.11 17.10
N ILE A 54 -6.68 -22.36 18.40
CA ILE A 54 -6.98 -21.47 19.55
C ILE A 54 -5.75 -20.71 20.05
N ARG A 55 -4.54 -20.99 19.56
CA ARG A 55 -3.27 -20.40 20.05
C ARG A 55 -3.17 -18.86 20.01
N SER A 56 -4.13 -18.18 19.36
CA SER A 56 -4.28 -16.72 19.39
C SER A 56 -4.85 -16.24 20.73
N GLY A 57 -4.38 -15.11 21.26
CA GLY A 57 -4.93 -14.48 22.47
C GLY A 57 -6.46 -14.29 22.47
N ALA A 58 -7.10 -14.22 21.29
CA ALA A 58 -8.55 -14.19 21.12
C ALA A 58 -9.29 -15.38 21.76
N ALA A 59 -8.68 -16.58 21.80
CA ALA A 59 -9.35 -17.75 22.34
C ALA A 59 -9.23 -17.83 23.87
N SER A 60 -8.14 -17.30 24.43
CA SER A 60 -8.04 -17.05 25.88
C SER A 60 -9.12 -16.06 26.33
N ASN A 61 -9.33 -14.98 25.56
CA ASN A 61 -10.37 -13.99 25.85
C ASN A 61 -11.78 -14.60 25.90
N ILE A 62 -12.13 -15.46 24.93
CA ILE A 62 -13.46 -16.10 24.93
C ILE A 62 -13.61 -17.15 26.03
N GLU A 63 -12.54 -17.87 26.39
CA GLU A 63 -12.56 -18.84 27.49
C GLU A 63 -12.69 -18.13 28.84
N MET A 64 -11.96 -17.02 29.04
CA MET A 64 -12.10 -16.17 30.23
C MET A 64 -13.52 -15.60 30.35
N TYR A 65 -14.07 -15.06 29.25
CA TYR A 65 -15.45 -14.56 29.23
C TYR A 65 -16.46 -15.64 29.62
N LYS A 66 -16.31 -16.87 29.10
CA LYS A 66 -17.21 -17.98 29.39
C LYS A 66 -17.06 -18.53 30.81
N ALA A 67 -15.87 -18.43 31.40
CA ALA A 67 -15.61 -18.87 32.75
C ALA A 67 -16.18 -17.89 33.78
N ASP A 68 -15.90 -16.59 33.61
CA ASP A 68 -16.41 -15.53 34.49
C ASP A 68 -16.46 -14.19 33.72
N ILE A 69 -17.69 -13.75 33.42
CA ILE A 69 -17.95 -12.50 32.71
C ILE A 69 -17.51 -11.28 33.52
N THR A 70 -17.70 -11.30 34.84
CA THR A 70 -17.36 -10.17 35.72
C THR A 70 -15.84 -10.01 35.81
N GLN A 71 -15.13 -11.13 35.96
CA GLN A 71 -13.67 -11.14 35.91
C GLN A 71 -13.17 -10.68 34.54
N PHE A 72 -13.77 -11.14 33.45
CA PHE A 72 -13.41 -10.70 32.11
C PHE A 72 -13.54 -9.18 31.95
N ILE A 73 -14.67 -8.59 32.35
CA ILE A 73 -14.90 -7.14 32.28
C ILE A 73 -13.86 -6.40 33.13
N ARG A 74 -13.60 -6.86 34.36
CA ARG A 74 -12.59 -6.26 35.25
C ARG A 74 -11.18 -6.32 34.65
N SER A 75 -10.79 -7.45 34.08
CA SER A 75 -9.49 -7.63 33.42
C SER A 75 -9.33 -6.78 32.16
N ASN A 76 -10.43 -6.33 31.56
CA ASN A 76 -10.44 -5.39 30.44
C ASN A 76 -10.76 -3.96 30.90
N TYR A 77 -10.22 -3.55 32.06
CA TYR A 77 -10.36 -2.19 32.62
C TYR A 77 -11.81 -1.72 32.82
N GLY A 78 -12.74 -2.66 33.02
CA GLY A 78 -14.16 -2.35 33.15
C GLY A 78 -14.90 -2.13 31.83
N SER A 79 -14.25 -2.35 30.68
CA SER A 79 -14.86 -2.16 29.37
C SER A 79 -15.89 -3.24 29.06
N LEU A 80 -17.16 -2.84 28.97
CA LEU A 80 -18.26 -3.71 28.57
C LEU A 80 -18.17 -4.10 27.09
N VAL A 81 -17.60 -3.25 26.25
CA VAL A 81 -17.49 -3.51 24.81
C VAL A 81 -16.31 -4.41 24.43
N ALA A 82 -15.45 -4.79 25.38
CA ALA A 82 -14.24 -5.58 25.14
C ALA A 82 -14.50 -6.92 24.44
N ILE A 83 -15.66 -7.55 24.68
CA ILE A 83 -16.01 -8.82 24.05
C ILE A 83 -16.27 -8.68 22.54
N PHE A 84 -16.67 -7.49 22.07
CA PHE A 84 -17.02 -7.27 20.67
C PHE A 84 -15.80 -7.28 19.73
N TYR A 85 -14.60 -7.03 20.25
CA TYR A 85 -13.34 -7.16 19.52
C TYR A 85 -12.92 -8.63 19.28
N CYS A 86 -13.56 -9.60 19.94
CA CYS A 86 -13.12 -11.00 19.90
C CYS A 86 -13.46 -11.69 18.57
N GLU A 87 -12.47 -12.27 17.89
CA GLU A 87 -12.65 -13.00 16.63
C GLU A 87 -13.60 -14.22 16.73
N PHE A 88 -13.81 -14.74 17.93
CA PHE A 88 -14.71 -15.87 18.21
C PHE A 88 -16.12 -15.44 18.64
N LEU A 89 -16.44 -14.15 18.56
CA LEU A 89 -17.78 -13.64 18.80
C LEU A 89 -18.80 -14.33 17.86
N THR A 90 -19.87 -14.84 18.46
CA THR A 90 -21.02 -15.40 17.74
C THR A 90 -22.20 -14.43 17.82
N VAL A 91 -23.17 -14.59 16.93
CA VAL A 91 -24.42 -13.81 16.94
C VAL A 91 -25.16 -13.97 18.27
N ASP A 92 -25.29 -15.21 18.76
CA ASP A 92 -25.96 -15.49 20.03
C ASP A 92 -25.24 -14.84 21.22
N LEU A 93 -23.90 -14.85 21.19
CA LEU A 93 -23.10 -14.24 22.25
C LEU A 93 -23.19 -12.72 22.21
N PHE A 94 -23.12 -12.13 21.02
CA PHE A 94 -23.36 -10.69 20.85
C PHE A 94 -24.72 -10.31 21.43
N LYS A 95 -25.78 -11.04 21.04
CA LYS A 95 -27.15 -10.81 21.51
C LYS A 95 -27.25 -10.90 23.03
N LEU A 96 -26.75 -12.00 23.62
CA LEU A 96 -26.77 -12.21 25.06
C LEU A 96 -26.04 -11.09 25.80
N HIS A 97 -24.82 -10.75 25.39
CA HIS A 97 -24.01 -9.76 26.08
C HIS A 97 -24.63 -8.36 25.96
N PHE A 98 -25.07 -7.99 24.76
CA PHE A 98 -25.71 -6.71 24.48
C PHE A 98 -26.97 -6.51 25.33
N ASP A 99 -27.87 -7.49 25.36
CA ASP A 99 -29.14 -7.41 26.10
C ASP A 99 -28.93 -7.39 27.62
N THR A 100 -27.87 -8.04 28.12
CA THR A 100 -27.63 -8.22 29.55
C THR A 100 -26.83 -7.06 30.15
N TYR A 101 -25.74 -6.66 29.49
CA TYR A 101 -24.73 -5.78 30.07
C TYR A 101 -24.67 -4.39 29.41
N CYS A 102 -25.07 -4.24 28.15
CA CYS A 102 -24.91 -2.99 27.41
C CYS A 102 -26.12 -2.05 27.48
N LYS A 103 -27.01 -2.19 28.48
CA LYS A 103 -28.25 -1.39 28.57
C LYS A 103 -28.00 0.12 28.65
N GLU A 104 -26.92 0.51 29.30
CA GLU A 104 -26.52 1.92 29.47
C GLU A 104 -25.37 2.33 28.54
N THR A 105 -24.83 1.38 27.77
CA THR A 105 -23.74 1.65 26.82
C THR A 105 -24.31 2.28 25.56
N SER A 106 -23.66 3.32 25.05
CA SER A 106 -24.08 3.96 23.80
C SER A 106 -23.98 2.99 22.63
N ILE A 107 -24.97 3.00 21.72
CA ILE A 107 -24.96 2.16 20.51
C ILE A 107 -23.73 2.44 19.65
N SER A 108 -23.31 3.70 19.57
CA SER A 108 -22.10 4.12 18.87
C SER A 108 -20.86 3.41 19.41
N GLU A 109 -20.72 3.29 20.73
CA GLU A 109 -19.55 2.62 21.35
C GLU A 109 -19.56 1.11 21.09
N VAL A 110 -20.73 0.49 21.14
CA VAL A 110 -20.91 -0.93 20.78
C VAL A 110 -20.52 -1.15 19.31
N MET A 111 -20.99 -0.31 18.41
CA MET A 111 -20.73 -0.42 16.97
C MET A 111 -19.27 -0.12 16.62
N ASP A 112 -18.65 0.85 17.29
CA ASP A 112 -17.23 1.15 17.11
C ASP A 112 -16.35 -0.03 17.53
N ALA A 113 -16.65 -0.65 18.67
CA ALA A 113 -15.94 -1.83 19.13
C ALA A 113 -16.17 -3.05 18.23
N PHE A 114 -17.42 -3.27 17.82
CA PHE A 114 -17.79 -4.40 16.99
C PHE A 114 -17.22 -4.30 15.57
N SER A 115 -17.28 -3.13 14.94
CA SER A 115 -16.70 -2.90 13.62
C SER A 115 -15.19 -3.13 13.57
N HIS A 116 -14.49 -2.97 14.70
CA HIS A 116 -13.07 -3.27 14.84
C HIS A 116 -12.75 -4.78 14.89
N ASN A 117 -13.76 -5.66 14.90
CA ASN A 117 -13.53 -7.10 14.96
C ASN A 117 -12.86 -7.60 13.67
N ASN A 118 -11.66 -8.17 13.80
CA ASN A 118 -10.85 -8.61 12.66
C ASN A 118 -11.57 -9.63 11.75
N ARG A 119 -12.60 -10.32 12.24
CA ARG A 119 -13.42 -11.22 11.41
C ARG A 119 -14.02 -10.50 10.20
N HIS A 120 -14.32 -9.21 10.33
CA HIS A 120 -14.94 -8.40 9.29
C HIS A 120 -14.07 -8.22 8.05
N SER A 121 -12.75 -8.38 8.15
CA SER A 121 -11.85 -8.40 7.00
C SER A 121 -12.03 -9.60 6.05
N ARG A 122 -12.83 -10.60 6.44
CA ARG A 122 -12.96 -11.86 5.68
C ARG A 122 -14.39 -12.25 5.35
N ASP A 123 -15.33 -11.84 6.19
CA ASP A 123 -16.72 -12.25 6.12
C ASP A 123 -17.60 -11.12 6.65
N THR A 124 -18.71 -10.89 5.97
CA THR A 124 -19.70 -9.88 6.32
C THR A 124 -20.85 -10.45 7.13
N TRP A 125 -21.03 -11.77 7.18
CA TRP A 125 -22.20 -12.42 7.76
C TRP A 125 -22.46 -12.01 9.21
N LEU A 126 -21.42 -12.01 10.07
CA LEU A 126 -21.59 -11.60 11.46
C LEU A 126 -22.03 -10.13 11.56
N PHE A 127 -21.43 -9.26 10.74
CA PHE A 127 -21.78 -7.84 10.70
C PHE A 127 -23.24 -7.65 10.29
N ARG A 128 -23.66 -8.31 9.21
CA ARG A 128 -25.04 -8.28 8.70
C ARG A 128 -26.04 -8.70 9.77
N ARG A 129 -25.78 -9.82 10.46
CA ARG A 129 -26.66 -10.33 11.51
C ARG A 129 -26.74 -9.42 12.73
N VAL A 130 -25.64 -8.78 13.11
CA VAL A 130 -25.68 -7.80 14.19
C VAL A 130 -26.50 -6.57 13.80
N ILE A 131 -26.35 -6.07 12.57
CA ILE A 131 -27.19 -4.96 12.07
C ILE A 131 -28.68 -5.34 12.07
N ASP A 132 -29.04 -6.53 11.57
CA ASP A 132 -30.43 -7.03 11.60
C ASP A 132 -30.97 -7.01 13.04
N ILE A 133 -30.20 -7.57 13.98
CA ILE A 133 -30.54 -7.66 15.39
C ILE A 133 -30.74 -6.28 16.04
N LEU A 134 -29.92 -5.29 15.70
CA LEU A 134 -30.06 -3.93 16.23
C LEU A 134 -31.28 -3.23 15.62
N LYS A 135 -31.53 -3.41 14.32
CA LYS A 135 -32.73 -2.90 13.64
C LYS A 135 -34.01 -3.49 14.23
N ASP A 136 -34.03 -4.79 14.52
CA ASP A 136 -35.15 -5.47 15.17
C ASP A 136 -35.46 -4.91 16.57
N ARG A 137 -34.46 -4.33 17.24
CA ARG A 137 -34.62 -3.60 18.51
C ARG A 137 -35.03 -2.13 18.34
N GLY A 138 -35.36 -1.71 17.12
CA GLY A 138 -35.74 -0.32 16.81
C GLY A 138 -34.58 0.66 16.78
N ILE A 139 -33.33 0.18 16.75
CA ILE A 139 -32.16 1.06 16.68
C ILE A 139 -32.04 1.60 15.25
N LYS A 140 -31.97 2.93 15.15
CA LYS A 140 -31.89 3.63 13.87
C LYS A 140 -30.47 3.57 13.28
N PRO A 141 -30.32 3.46 11.95
CA PRO A 141 -29.01 3.47 11.28
C PRO A 141 -28.11 4.65 11.65
N GLU A 142 -28.67 5.83 11.85
CA GLU A 142 -27.95 7.04 12.22
C GLU A 142 -27.28 6.91 13.59
N SER A 143 -27.84 6.11 14.50
CA SER A 143 -27.26 5.83 15.81
C SER A 143 -26.16 4.76 15.78
N MET A 144 -26.08 3.99 14.69
CA MET A 144 -25.09 2.93 14.48
C MET A 144 -23.90 3.39 13.62
N SER A 145 -24.02 4.53 12.93
CA SER A 145 -23.03 5.03 12.00
C SER A 145 -22.20 6.15 12.64
N THR A 146 -20.95 5.86 12.96
CA THR A 146 -19.97 6.85 13.36
C THR A 146 -18.83 6.88 12.35
N VAL A 147 -18.01 7.94 12.40
CA VAL A 147 -16.77 7.98 11.62
C VAL A 147 -15.86 6.80 12.00
N ASN A 148 -15.79 6.39 13.26
CA ASN A 148 -14.97 5.24 13.70
C ASN A 148 -15.44 3.92 13.11
N THR A 149 -16.75 3.68 13.07
CA THR A 149 -17.32 2.49 12.43
C THR A 149 -16.89 2.43 10.96
N TRP A 150 -16.95 3.56 10.25
CA TRP A 150 -16.46 3.65 8.88
C TRP A 150 -14.95 3.49 8.75
N ARG A 151 -14.15 4.03 9.68
CA ARG A 151 -12.70 3.81 9.71
C ARG A 151 -12.38 2.32 9.72
N HIS A 152 -13.01 1.56 10.60
CA HIS A 152 -12.75 0.12 10.73
C HIS A 152 -13.22 -0.67 9.51
N VAL A 153 -14.32 -0.27 8.88
CA VAL A 153 -14.79 -0.85 7.62
C VAL A 153 -13.78 -0.63 6.50
N ILE A 154 -13.25 0.59 6.37
CA ILE A 154 -12.18 0.90 5.40
C ILE A 154 -10.90 0.11 5.71
N GLU A 155 -10.48 0.10 6.97
CA GLU A 155 -9.27 -0.60 7.43
C GLU A 155 -9.37 -2.13 7.28
N SER A 156 -10.59 -2.69 7.25
CA SER A 156 -10.81 -4.11 7.02
C SER A 156 -10.39 -4.56 5.61
N ASN A 157 -10.28 -3.62 4.66
CA ASN A 157 -10.06 -3.85 3.24
C ASN A 157 -10.96 -4.97 2.65
N ASN A 158 -12.21 -5.06 3.12
CA ASN A 158 -13.22 -5.99 2.62
C ASN A 158 -14.29 -5.23 1.80
N VAL A 159 -14.25 -5.37 0.48
CA VAL A 159 -15.19 -4.70 -0.44
C VAL A 159 -16.64 -5.12 -0.18
N ASP A 160 -16.90 -6.38 0.13
CA ASP A 160 -18.26 -6.85 0.44
C ASP A 160 -18.80 -6.19 1.71
N LEU A 161 -17.93 -5.95 2.69
CA LEU A 161 -18.30 -5.25 3.92
C LEU A 161 -18.58 -3.79 3.63
N TYR A 162 -17.67 -3.14 2.91
CA TYR A 162 -17.82 -1.74 2.50
C TYR A 162 -19.14 -1.51 1.75
N ASN A 163 -19.43 -2.32 0.74
CA ASN A 163 -20.65 -2.23 -0.06
C ASN A 163 -21.91 -2.55 0.76
N TYR A 164 -21.85 -3.52 1.67
CA TYR A 164 -22.97 -3.76 2.58
C TYR A 164 -23.21 -2.56 3.50
N VAL A 165 -22.16 -2.04 4.15
CA VAL A 165 -22.27 -0.93 5.11
C VAL A 165 -22.80 0.33 4.41
N LYS A 166 -22.31 0.64 3.21
CA LYS A 166 -22.84 1.71 2.33
C LYS A 166 -24.35 1.57 2.06
N SER A 167 -24.86 0.34 1.95
CA SER A 167 -26.28 0.09 1.71
C SER A 167 -27.19 0.19 2.95
N VAL A 168 -26.63 0.10 4.17
CA VAL A 168 -27.44 0.02 5.40
C VAL A 168 -27.18 1.11 6.42
N LEU A 169 -26.03 1.79 6.36
CA LEU A 169 -25.64 2.87 7.26
C LEU A 169 -25.42 4.16 6.46
N PRO A 170 -25.78 5.33 7.01
CA PRO A 170 -25.48 6.60 6.36
C PRO A 170 -23.97 6.79 6.24
N MET A 171 -23.51 7.24 5.07
CA MET A 171 -22.14 7.69 4.86
C MET A 171 -21.80 8.88 5.76
N PRO A 172 -20.55 9.03 6.21
CA PRO A 172 -20.13 10.20 6.98
C PRO A 172 -20.17 11.48 6.15
N THR A 173 -19.99 12.62 6.82
CA THR A 173 -19.91 13.92 6.14
C THR A 173 -18.76 13.94 5.13
N ARG A 174 -18.90 14.73 4.05
CA ARG A 174 -17.85 14.93 3.03
C ARG A 174 -16.49 15.23 3.66
N GLU A 175 -16.48 16.06 4.69
CA GLU A 175 -15.27 16.45 5.41
C GLU A 175 -14.61 15.28 6.14
N SER A 176 -15.41 14.44 6.81
CA SER A 176 -14.91 13.21 7.46
C SER A 176 -14.35 12.23 6.44
N ILE A 177 -15.01 12.07 5.28
CA ILE A 177 -14.51 11.21 4.21
C ILE A 177 -13.13 11.69 3.74
N LYS A 178 -13.02 12.98 3.40
CA LYS A 178 -11.79 13.59 2.86
C LYS A 178 -10.63 13.58 3.86
N LYS A 179 -10.88 13.94 5.12
CA LYS A 179 -9.82 14.07 6.13
C LYS A 179 -9.42 12.75 6.79
N ASP A 180 -10.20 11.69 6.62
CA ASP A 180 -10.07 10.50 7.46
C ASP A 180 -10.19 9.20 6.67
N LEU A 181 -11.31 8.96 5.99
CA LEU A 181 -11.54 7.69 5.31
C LEU A 181 -10.61 7.50 4.11
N VAL A 182 -10.47 8.52 3.25
CA VAL A 182 -9.58 8.44 2.07
C VAL A 182 -8.11 8.28 2.48
N PRO A 183 -7.54 9.10 3.39
CA PRO A 183 -6.17 8.87 3.86
C PRO A 183 -5.95 7.51 4.51
N ARG A 184 -6.93 6.96 5.24
CA ARG A 184 -6.84 5.62 5.83
C ARG A 184 -6.89 4.51 4.79
N ALA A 185 -7.77 4.61 3.79
CA ALA A 185 -7.81 3.67 2.67
C ALA A 185 -6.48 3.68 1.91
N ALA A 186 -5.85 4.85 1.77
CA ALA A 186 -4.53 5.02 1.17
C ALA A 186 -3.36 4.68 2.11
N MET A 187 -3.62 4.36 3.38
CA MET A 187 -2.60 3.97 4.36
C MET A 187 -3.15 2.88 5.28
N PRO A 188 -3.39 1.66 4.75
CA PRO A 188 -3.97 0.59 5.54
C PRO A 188 -3.07 0.32 6.76
N TYR A 189 -3.62 0.62 7.93
CA TYR A 189 -2.90 0.51 9.19
C TYR A 189 -2.67 -0.97 9.52
N SER A 190 -1.40 -1.35 9.73
CA SER A 190 -1.04 -2.75 10.04
C SER A 190 -1.21 -3.05 11.53
N TRP A 191 -2.43 -2.96 12.08
CA TRP A 191 -2.64 -3.19 13.53
C TRP A 191 -2.46 -4.66 13.92
N ASN A 192 -2.50 -5.59 12.96
CA ASN A 192 -2.28 -7.01 13.22
C ASN A 192 -1.40 -7.68 12.14
N LYS A 193 -0.11 -7.28 12.08
CA LYS A 193 0.90 -7.99 11.26
C LYS A 193 1.03 -9.48 11.60
N THR A 194 0.57 -9.89 12.78
CA THR A 194 0.79 -11.23 13.35
C THR A 194 -0.16 -12.29 12.83
N ILE A 195 -1.33 -11.93 12.29
CA ILE A 195 -2.32 -12.94 11.87
C ILE A 195 -2.43 -13.02 10.35
N TYR A 196 -2.64 -11.91 9.63
CA TYR A 196 -2.46 -11.82 8.16
C TYR A 196 -2.25 -10.34 7.78
N PRO A 197 -1.26 -10.01 6.93
CA PRO A 197 -1.26 -8.69 6.30
C PRO A 197 -2.52 -8.60 5.43
N LEU A 198 -3.36 -7.59 5.70
CA LEU A 198 -4.38 -7.17 4.74
C LEU A 198 -3.60 -6.54 3.58
N THR A 199 -3.44 -7.33 2.52
CA THR A 199 -2.81 -6.88 1.27
C THR A 199 -3.89 -6.46 0.30
N GLY A 200 -3.63 -5.41 -0.47
CA GLY A 200 -4.50 -4.97 -1.54
C GLY A 200 -5.06 -3.57 -1.32
N THR A 201 -5.72 -3.08 -2.35
CA THR A 201 -6.23 -1.71 -2.47
C THR A 201 -7.68 -1.70 -2.94
N ASP A 202 -8.38 -2.84 -2.84
CA ASP A 202 -9.70 -3.04 -3.43
C ASP A 202 -10.75 -2.10 -2.82
N VAL A 203 -10.74 -1.91 -1.49
CA VAL A 203 -11.63 -0.93 -0.85
C VAL A 203 -11.25 0.50 -1.20
N LEU A 204 -9.96 0.79 -1.40
CA LEU A 204 -9.53 2.10 -1.88
C LEU A 204 -10.03 2.36 -3.31
N ALA A 205 -9.93 1.38 -4.20
CA ALA A 205 -10.45 1.48 -5.56
C ALA A 205 -11.97 1.75 -5.58
N GLU A 206 -12.73 0.93 -4.85
CA GLU A 206 -14.19 1.07 -4.75
C GLU A 206 -14.58 2.43 -4.14
N LEU A 207 -13.90 2.84 -3.05
CA LEU A 207 -14.12 4.14 -2.42
C LEU A 207 -13.84 5.29 -3.39
N LEU A 208 -12.72 5.25 -4.12
CA LEU A 208 -12.40 6.31 -5.08
C LEU A 208 -13.45 6.38 -6.18
N GLN A 209 -13.87 5.25 -6.75
CA GLN A 209 -14.91 5.22 -7.78
C GLN A 209 -16.21 5.86 -7.27
N ASP A 210 -16.68 5.46 -6.08
CA ASP A 210 -17.89 6.04 -5.47
C ASP A 210 -17.77 7.56 -5.26
N LEU A 211 -16.58 8.04 -4.88
CA LEU A 211 -16.35 9.47 -4.63
C LEU A 211 -16.27 10.28 -5.92
N ILE A 212 -15.67 9.73 -6.97
CA ILE A 212 -15.65 10.36 -8.30
C ILE A 212 -17.07 10.41 -8.88
N ASP A 213 -17.85 9.34 -8.73
CA ASP A 213 -19.25 9.30 -9.18
C ASP A 213 -20.13 10.29 -8.38
N LEU A 214 -19.81 10.51 -7.10
CA LEU A 214 -20.52 11.46 -6.24
C LEU A 214 -20.21 12.92 -6.59
N ASP A 215 -18.93 13.26 -6.74
CA ASP A 215 -18.47 14.62 -7.07
C ASP A 215 -17.08 14.56 -7.72
N PRO A 216 -16.99 14.59 -9.06
CA PRO A 216 -15.71 14.48 -9.77
C PRO A 216 -14.87 15.76 -9.67
N THR A 217 -15.43 16.85 -9.14
CA THR A 217 -14.74 18.15 -9.03
C THR A 217 -14.07 18.36 -7.68
N GLU A 218 -14.45 17.58 -6.66
CA GLU A 218 -13.91 17.66 -5.31
C GLU A 218 -12.50 17.06 -5.23
N ASN A 219 -11.65 17.66 -4.39
CA ASN A 219 -10.29 17.18 -4.16
C ASN A 219 -10.29 16.15 -3.02
N TRP A 220 -10.84 14.96 -3.29
CA TRP A 220 -10.93 13.88 -2.30
C TRP A 220 -9.58 13.42 -1.74
N LEU A 221 -8.49 13.63 -2.51
CA LEU A 221 -7.14 13.20 -2.18
C LEU A 221 -6.31 14.26 -1.44
N GLU A 222 -6.89 15.41 -1.08
CA GLU A 222 -6.19 16.55 -0.48
C GLU A 222 -5.37 16.19 0.78
N CYS A 223 -5.82 15.19 1.55
CA CYS A 223 -5.18 14.77 2.80
C CYS A 223 -4.30 13.51 2.66
N VAL A 224 -4.11 12.99 1.44
CA VAL A 224 -3.23 11.85 1.18
C VAL A 224 -1.76 12.31 1.13
N ASP A 225 -0.90 11.67 1.91
CA ASP A 225 0.55 11.93 1.91
C ASP A 225 1.25 11.11 0.81
N PHE A 226 1.16 11.60 -0.42
CA PHE A 226 1.77 10.93 -1.57
C PHE A 226 3.28 10.77 -1.46
N SER A 227 3.96 11.69 -0.79
CA SER A 227 5.42 11.59 -0.59
C SER A 227 5.76 10.43 0.34
N TYR A 228 5.00 10.25 1.42
CA TYR A 228 5.14 9.09 2.28
C TYR A 228 4.91 7.78 1.53
N LEU A 229 3.84 7.70 0.72
CA LEU A 229 3.54 6.51 -0.09
C LEU A 229 4.70 6.15 -1.03
N ALA A 230 5.24 7.15 -1.74
CA ALA A 230 6.37 6.96 -2.64
C ALA A 230 7.67 6.58 -1.89
N LEU A 231 7.93 7.19 -0.74
CA LEU A 231 9.13 6.91 0.07
C LEU A 231 9.11 5.51 0.70
N MET A 232 7.92 5.05 1.10
CA MET A 232 7.69 3.74 1.71
C MET A 232 7.36 2.65 0.69
N GLU A 233 7.50 2.95 -0.60
CA GLU A 233 7.32 2.01 -1.71
C GLU A 233 5.93 1.36 -1.73
N LYS A 234 4.90 2.16 -1.41
CA LYS A 234 3.48 1.80 -1.49
C LYS A 234 2.95 1.93 -2.92
N VAL A 235 3.59 1.21 -3.83
CA VAL A 235 3.36 1.33 -5.28
C VAL A 235 1.98 0.86 -5.69
N ASP A 236 1.46 -0.19 -5.07
CA ASP A 236 0.09 -0.70 -5.25
C ASP A 236 -0.98 0.38 -4.98
N ILE A 237 -0.82 1.10 -3.87
CA ILE A 237 -1.71 2.20 -3.48
C ILE A 237 -1.60 3.35 -4.49
N LEU A 238 -0.37 3.73 -4.87
CA LEU A 238 -0.14 4.78 -5.86
C LEU A 238 -0.74 4.43 -7.22
N GLU A 239 -0.54 3.21 -7.72
CA GLU A 239 -1.11 2.74 -8.99
C GLU A 239 -2.64 2.71 -8.94
N THR A 240 -3.22 2.32 -7.80
CA THR A 240 -4.68 2.35 -7.61
C THR A 240 -5.22 3.78 -7.67
N ILE A 241 -4.59 4.73 -6.98
CA ILE A 241 -5.00 6.14 -7.04
C ILE A 241 -4.86 6.69 -8.46
N ALA A 242 -3.75 6.39 -9.13
CA ALA A 242 -3.52 6.77 -10.53
C ALA A 242 -4.56 6.17 -11.47
N MET A 243 -5.05 4.96 -11.22
CA MET A 243 -6.05 4.31 -12.07
C MET A 243 -7.45 4.91 -11.90
N TYR A 244 -7.87 5.18 -10.66
CA TYR A 244 -9.26 5.54 -10.35
C TYR A 244 -9.50 7.04 -10.11
N ALA A 245 -8.45 7.81 -9.82
CA ALA A 245 -8.61 9.21 -9.39
C ALA A 245 -7.53 10.15 -9.92
N MET A 246 -6.84 9.81 -11.03
CA MET A 246 -5.79 10.65 -11.64
C MET A 246 -6.20 12.14 -11.81
N PRO A 247 -7.42 12.46 -12.31
CA PRO A 247 -7.81 13.86 -12.52
C PRO A 247 -7.96 14.65 -11.21
N CYS A 248 -8.23 13.96 -10.10
CA CYS A 248 -8.43 14.55 -8.78
C CYS A 248 -7.14 14.62 -7.96
N ILE A 249 -6.01 14.19 -8.53
CA ILE A 249 -4.72 14.36 -7.90
C ILE A 249 -4.36 15.84 -7.97
N PRO A 250 -4.02 16.48 -6.84
CA PRO A 250 -3.59 17.86 -6.85
C PRO A 250 -2.22 17.99 -7.51
N TYR A 251 -2.19 18.04 -8.84
CA TYR A 251 -1.05 18.54 -9.59
C TYR A 251 -1.03 20.06 -9.40
N LEU A 252 -0.10 20.53 -8.56
CA LEU A 252 0.16 21.96 -8.33
C LEU A 252 -0.94 22.76 -7.62
N ALA A 253 -1.59 22.20 -6.60
CA ALA A 253 -2.31 23.05 -5.64
C ALA A 253 -1.30 23.72 -4.69
N LYS A 254 -1.26 25.05 -4.65
CA LYS A 254 -0.38 25.85 -3.77
C LYS A 254 -0.34 25.27 -2.33
N PRO A 255 0.83 25.22 -1.67
CA PRO A 255 0.93 24.69 -0.32
C PRO A 255 0.06 25.54 0.62
N TYR A 256 -0.98 24.93 1.19
CA TYR A 256 -1.88 25.63 2.12
C TYR A 256 -1.26 25.85 3.50
N SER A 257 -0.10 25.24 3.79
CA SER A 257 0.65 25.52 5.02
C SER A 257 2.07 24.95 4.97
N GLN A 258 2.98 25.53 5.77
CA GLN A 258 4.36 25.04 5.96
C GLN A 258 4.44 23.59 6.50
N TYR A 259 3.32 22.99 6.92
CA TYR A 259 3.23 21.62 7.44
C TYR A 259 2.77 20.58 6.39
N SER A 260 2.53 20.99 5.13
CA SER A 260 1.86 20.16 4.10
C SER A 260 2.79 19.58 3.02
N LEU A 261 4.12 19.64 3.22
CA LEU A 261 5.13 19.29 2.22
C LEU A 261 5.05 17.85 1.65
N GLY A 262 4.39 16.91 2.35
CA GLY A 262 4.24 15.51 1.90
C GLY A 262 3.08 15.25 0.94
N ARG A 263 2.10 16.15 0.85
CA ARG A 263 0.81 15.89 0.18
C ARG A 263 0.82 16.08 -1.34
N GLN A 264 1.99 16.31 -1.92
CA GLN A 264 2.15 16.59 -3.36
C GLN A 264 3.09 15.58 -4.00
N LEU A 265 2.76 15.26 -5.25
CA LEU A 265 3.65 14.58 -6.17
C LEU A 265 4.33 15.62 -7.05
N ASN A 266 5.64 15.81 -6.83
CA ASN A 266 6.43 16.76 -7.59
C ASN A 266 7.86 16.26 -7.79
N GLU A 267 8.70 17.08 -8.43
CA GLU A 267 10.11 16.79 -8.67
C GLU A 267 10.87 16.50 -7.36
N ARG A 268 10.52 17.17 -6.24
CA ARG A 268 11.15 16.90 -4.93
C ARG A 268 10.83 15.49 -4.44
N THR A 269 9.61 14.99 -4.63
CA THR A 269 9.26 13.61 -4.30
C THR A 269 10.10 12.63 -5.12
N MET A 270 10.24 12.87 -6.44
CA MET A 270 11.11 12.08 -7.32
C MET A 270 12.57 12.06 -6.83
N MET A 271 13.11 13.22 -6.44
CA MET A 271 14.46 13.33 -5.87
C MET A 271 14.64 12.48 -4.61
N LEU A 272 13.66 12.53 -3.69
CA LEU A 272 13.73 11.80 -2.43
C LEU A 272 13.66 10.28 -2.62
N VAL A 273 12.81 9.79 -3.54
CA VAL A 273 12.76 8.34 -3.84
C VAL A 273 14.03 7.84 -4.54
N ILE A 274 14.67 8.68 -5.37
CA ILE A 274 15.98 8.39 -5.97
C ILE A 274 17.06 8.27 -4.90
N GLN A 275 17.13 9.23 -3.97
CA GLN A 275 18.08 9.18 -2.86
C GLN A 275 17.89 7.95 -1.96
N ARG A 276 16.65 7.47 -1.85
CA ARG A 276 16.30 6.23 -1.12
C ARG A 276 16.36 4.97 -1.99
N LYS A 277 16.74 5.07 -3.26
CA LYS A 277 16.89 3.97 -4.22
C LYS A 277 15.61 3.12 -4.41
N ARG A 278 14.43 3.75 -4.32
CA ARG A 278 13.11 3.08 -4.45
C ARG A 278 12.71 2.92 -5.91
N ILE A 279 13.21 1.87 -6.57
CA ILE A 279 13.10 1.73 -8.03
C ILE A 279 11.66 1.62 -8.52
N GLU A 280 10.82 0.84 -7.84
CA GLU A 280 9.43 0.65 -8.26
C GLU A 280 8.61 1.93 -8.05
N SER A 281 8.93 2.70 -7.01
CA SER A 281 8.33 4.03 -6.82
C SER A 281 8.75 5.01 -7.91
N ILE A 282 10.05 5.04 -8.29
CA ILE A 282 10.51 5.88 -9.40
C ILE A 282 9.79 5.52 -10.70
N LYS A 283 9.66 4.21 -10.99
CA LYS A 283 8.95 3.70 -12.15
C LYS A 283 7.48 4.13 -12.16
N CYS A 284 6.80 3.99 -11.03
CA CYS A 284 5.41 4.40 -10.86
C CYS A 284 5.23 5.93 -11.04
N LEU A 285 6.04 6.74 -10.36
CA LEU A 285 6.03 8.20 -10.49
C LEU A 285 6.27 8.66 -11.94
N TYR A 286 7.20 8.00 -12.65
CA TYR A 286 7.54 8.32 -14.03
C TYR A 286 6.46 7.87 -15.02
N LYS A 287 6.05 6.60 -14.96
CA LYS A 287 5.14 6.01 -15.96
C LYS A 287 3.67 6.35 -15.70
N SER A 288 3.21 6.28 -14.47
CA SER A 288 1.81 6.51 -14.10
C SER A 288 1.53 7.99 -13.90
N PHE A 289 2.33 8.67 -13.06
CA PHE A 289 2.08 10.06 -12.68
C PHE A 289 2.76 11.10 -13.58
N LYS A 290 3.53 10.66 -14.59
CA LYS A 290 4.24 11.51 -15.56
C LYS A 290 5.18 12.54 -14.94
N ILE A 291 5.74 12.26 -13.76
CA ILE A 291 6.73 13.13 -13.12
C ILE A 291 8.07 12.95 -13.86
N PRO A 292 8.63 14.00 -14.47
CA PRO A 292 9.83 13.87 -15.28
C PRO A 292 11.08 13.59 -14.42
N LEU A 293 12.00 12.80 -14.98
CA LEU A 293 13.36 12.66 -14.46
C LEU A 293 14.21 13.82 -14.96
N SER A 294 14.13 14.95 -14.24
CA SER A 294 14.88 16.17 -14.54
C SER A 294 16.40 15.97 -14.45
N HIS A 295 17.17 16.94 -14.93
CA HIS A 295 18.61 16.99 -14.73
C HIS A 295 19.00 16.89 -13.24
N LYS A 296 18.25 17.55 -12.34
CA LYS A 296 18.49 17.48 -10.89
C LYS A 296 18.24 16.05 -10.36
N ALA A 297 17.20 15.38 -10.84
CA ALA A 297 16.90 13.98 -10.51
C ALA A 297 18.00 13.02 -10.95
N LEU A 298 18.49 13.18 -12.19
CA LEU A 298 19.60 12.39 -12.71
C LEU A 298 20.92 12.67 -11.96
N MET A 299 21.17 13.92 -11.55
CA MET A 299 22.29 14.24 -10.66
C MET A 299 22.17 13.54 -9.31
N ALA A 300 20.99 13.53 -8.69
CA ALA A 300 20.79 12.79 -7.44
C ALA A 300 21.01 11.29 -7.62
N ALA A 301 20.59 10.72 -8.74
CA ALA A 301 20.85 9.31 -9.06
C ALA A 301 22.34 9.03 -9.18
N ALA A 302 23.08 9.87 -9.92
CA ALA A 302 24.52 9.73 -10.06
C ALA A 302 25.26 9.81 -8.71
N ARG A 303 24.81 10.71 -7.82
CA ARG A 303 25.35 10.87 -6.45
C ARG A 303 25.08 9.68 -5.51
N THR A 304 24.21 8.75 -5.89
CA THR A 304 24.05 7.51 -5.11
C THR A 304 25.28 6.60 -5.22
N CYS A 305 26.13 6.80 -6.23
CA CYS A 305 27.31 6.01 -6.55
C CYS A 305 27.01 4.49 -6.58
N ASP A 306 25.81 4.12 -7.02
CA ASP A 306 25.30 2.76 -7.03
C ASP A 306 25.01 2.32 -8.46
N LEU A 307 25.95 1.56 -9.04
CA LEU A 307 25.87 1.10 -10.42
C LEU A 307 24.64 0.19 -10.66
N PRO A 308 24.35 -0.85 -9.84
CA PRO A 308 23.12 -1.62 -9.96
C PRO A 308 21.85 -0.76 -9.98
N PHE A 309 21.75 0.23 -9.07
CA PHE A 309 20.62 1.13 -9.04
C PHE A 309 20.51 1.99 -10.31
N ILE A 310 21.61 2.54 -10.82
CA ILE A 310 21.61 3.36 -12.03
C ILE A 310 21.23 2.53 -13.27
N ILE A 311 21.69 1.29 -13.36
CA ILE A 311 21.27 0.35 -14.40
C ILE A 311 19.76 0.11 -14.30
N ALA A 312 19.24 -0.16 -13.10
CA ALA A 312 17.82 -0.35 -12.88
C ALA A 312 16.99 0.90 -13.26
N LEU A 313 17.47 2.10 -12.90
CA LEU A 313 16.86 3.38 -13.26
C LEU A 313 16.81 3.60 -14.77
N ASN A 314 17.89 3.26 -15.48
CA ASN A 314 17.90 3.32 -16.94
C ASN A 314 16.91 2.33 -17.56
N ASN A 315 16.82 1.12 -17.00
CA ASN A 315 15.94 0.06 -17.50
C ASN A 315 14.45 0.36 -17.38
N ILE A 316 14.04 1.39 -16.61
CA ILE A 316 12.66 1.91 -16.64
C ILE A 316 12.27 2.35 -18.06
N GLU A 317 13.21 2.92 -18.82
CA GLU A 317 13.06 3.22 -20.24
C GLU A 317 14.44 3.46 -20.87
N PRO A 318 15.08 2.41 -21.42
CA PRO A 318 16.46 2.47 -21.91
C PRO A 318 16.67 3.51 -23.03
N ALA A 319 15.63 3.76 -23.83
CA ALA A 319 15.66 4.72 -24.93
C ALA A 319 15.75 6.19 -24.47
N ALA A 320 15.54 6.48 -23.18
CA ALA A 320 15.52 7.86 -22.66
C ALA A 320 16.91 8.50 -22.48
N GLY A 321 17.99 7.85 -22.90
CA GLY A 321 19.36 8.42 -22.88
C GLY A 321 19.93 8.69 -21.48
N ARG A 322 19.29 8.20 -20.41
CA ARG A 322 19.63 8.53 -19.01
C ARG A 322 21.03 8.08 -18.62
N LEU A 323 21.46 6.90 -19.09
CA LEU A 323 22.85 6.44 -18.88
C LEU A 323 23.87 7.40 -19.47
N TYR A 324 23.59 7.97 -20.63
CA TYR A 324 24.50 8.93 -21.26
C TYR A 324 24.56 10.25 -20.48
N THR A 325 23.41 10.77 -20.03
CA THR A 325 23.36 11.97 -19.18
C THR A 325 24.10 11.74 -17.85
N ILE A 326 23.89 10.60 -17.19
CA ILE A 326 24.59 10.23 -15.96
C ILE A 326 26.09 10.04 -16.23
N PHE A 327 26.46 9.51 -17.39
CA PHE A 327 27.84 9.39 -17.81
C PHE A 327 28.55 10.74 -17.94
N LEU A 328 27.93 11.71 -18.62
CA LEU A 328 28.47 13.07 -18.72
C LEU A 328 28.64 13.71 -17.34
N LEU A 329 27.70 13.47 -16.42
CA LEU A 329 27.79 13.93 -15.03
C LEU A 329 28.94 13.26 -14.27
N ALA A 330 29.09 11.95 -14.39
CA ALA A 330 30.12 11.18 -13.68
C ALA A 330 31.53 11.58 -14.11
N ILE A 331 31.76 11.86 -15.39
CA ILE A 331 33.07 12.27 -15.92
C ILE A 331 33.36 13.78 -15.74
N SER A 332 32.38 14.57 -15.30
CA SER A 332 32.55 16.01 -15.08
C SER A 332 33.52 16.30 -13.93
N SER A 333 34.32 17.35 -14.07
CA SER A 333 35.17 17.89 -13.00
C SER A 333 34.38 18.31 -11.76
N LYS A 334 33.12 18.72 -11.94
CA LYS A 334 32.24 19.19 -10.87
C LYS A 334 31.56 18.06 -10.10
N PHE A 335 31.67 16.80 -10.52
CA PHE A 335 30.99 15.68 -9.83
C PHE A 335 31.42 15.56 -8.36
N ASN A 336 32.72 15.69 -8.09
CA ASN A 336 33.30 15.62 -6.74
C ASN A 336 32.99 16.85 -5.89
N VAL A 337 32.58 17.97 -6.49
CA VAL A 337 32.20 19.19 -5.74
C VAL A 337 30.90 18.97 -4.95
N TYR A 338 30.09 18.00 -5.37
CA TYR A 338 28.78 17.72 -4.79
C TYR A 338 28.77 16.53 -3.82
N LEU A 339 29.93 15.92 -3.58
CA LEU A 339 30.16 14.80 -2.67
C LEU A 339 31.32 15.22 -1.75
N HIS A 340 31.44 14.67 -0.54
CA HIS A 340 32.59 15.02 0.30
C HIS A 340 33.90 14.61 -0.41
N ALA A 341 34.89 15.50 -0.42
CA ALA A 341 36.11 15.39 -1.23
C ALA A 341 36.93 14.10 -0.98
N ASP A 342 36.72 13.43 0.16
CA ASP A 342 37.44 12.22 0.58
C ASP A 342 36.61 10.92 0.41
N ASP A 343 35.50 10.95 -0.32
CA ASP A 343 34.63 9.79 -0.48
C ASP A 343 35.15 8.80 -1.55
N PHE A 344 35.97 7.84 -1.12
CA PHE A 344 36.50 6.71 -1.91
C PHE A 344 35.44 5.93 -2.70
N ARG A 345 34.16 6.02 -2.32
CA ARG A 345 33.05 5.40 -3.05
C ARG A 345 32.85 6.02 -4.44
N CYS A 346 33.23 7.28 -4.63
CA CYS A 346 33.08 8.01 -5.90
C CYS A 346 34.09 7.54 -6.94
N GLU A 347 35.34 7.32 -6.54
CA GLU A 347 36.41 6.87 -7.45
C GLU A 347 36.13 5.46 -7.95
N ASN A 348 35.82 4.53 -7.04
CA ASN A 348 35.45 3.15 -7.38
C ASN A 348 34.19 3.09 -8.24
N PHE A 349 33.18 3.93 -7.94
CA PHE A 349 31.97 4.01 -8.75
C PHE A 349 32.26 4.52 -10.16
N ARG A 350 33.06 5.59 -10.31
CA ARG A 350 33.40 6.15 -11.63
C ARG A 350 34.08 5.12 -12.53
N GLU A 351 35.08 4.42 -12.01
CA GLU A 351 35.76 3.37 -12.75
C GLU A 351 34.79 2.25 -13.16
N ALA A 352 34.00 1.73 -12.21
CA ALA A 352 33.01 0.69 -12.48
C ALA A 352 31.95 1.14 -13.50
N PHE A 353 31.45 2.37 -13.38
CA PHE A 353 30.41 2.94 -14.24
C PHE A 353 30.93 3.16 -15.67
N ILE A 354 32.14 3.68 -15.82
CA ILE A 354 32.76 3.89 -17.15
C ILE A 354 33.07 2.56 -17.81
N ASN A 355 33.60 1.58 -17.07
CA ASN A 355 33.83 0.24 -17.58
C ASN A 355 32.52 -0.44 -18.03
N HIS A 356 31.40 -0.15 -17.35
CA HIS A 356 30.08 -0.62 -17.76
C HIS A 356 29.57 0.07 -19.03
N VAL A 357 29.74 1.39 -19.18
CA VAL A 357 29.20 2.16 -20.32
C VAL A 357 30.06 2.05 -21.58
N LYS A 358 31.38 1.92 -21.45
CA LYS A 358 32.35 1.82 -22.57
C LYS A 358 32.00 0.75 -23.62
N PRO A 359 31.65 -0.51 -23.26
CA PRO A 359 31.28 -1.53 -24.25
C PRO A 359 29.93 -1.29 -24.92
N LEU A 360 29.09 -0.40 -24.38
CA LEU A 360 27.75 -0.13 -24.91
C LEU A 360 27.74 0.82 -26.12
N ASN A 361 28.91 1.27 -26.61
CA ASN A 361 29.07 2.15 -27.78
C ASN A 361 28.29 3.49 -27.73
N TYR A 362 27.84 3.93 -26.56
CA TYR A 362 27.14 5.22 -26.37
C TYR A 362 28.07 6.45 -26.38
N ILE A 363 29.40 6.24 -26.35
CA ILE A 363 30.38 7.30 -26.20
C ILE A 363 30.83 7.78 -27.59
N HIS A 364 30.61 9.07 -27.87
CA HIS A 364 31.10 9.71 -29.10
C HIS A 364 32.61 9.47 -29.29
N LYS A 365 33.07 9.14 -30.50
CA LYS A 365 34.48 8.80 -30.80
C LYS A 365 35.49 9.83 -30.29
N ARG A 366 35.12 11.12 -30.30
CA ARG A 366 35.96 12.22 -29.76
C ARG A 366 36.09 12.17 -28.24
N LEU A 367 35.00 11.92 -27.53
CA LEU A 367 34.98 11.76 -26.08
C LEU A 367 35.67 10.45 -25.67
N GLN A 368 35.48 9.39 -26.44
CA GLN A 368 36.18 8.11 -26.26
C GLN A 368 37.70 8.27 -26.40
N ARG A 369 38.19 9.04 -27.38
CA ARG A 369 39.61 9.41 -27.51
C ARG A 369 40.11 10.22 -26.32
N GLN A 370 39.34 11.21 -25.84
CA GLN A 370 39.71 12.00 -24.66
C GLN A 370 39.80 11.17 -23.38
N ILE A 371 38.90 10.19 -23.21
CA ILE A 371 38.94 9.26 -22.08
C ILE A 371 40.16 8.35 -22.21
N ASN A 372 40.32 7.67 -23.35
CA ASN A 372 41.42 6.73 -23.55
C ASN A 372 42.81 7.39 -23.47
N ASN A 373 42.95 8.66 -23.86
CA ASN A 373 44.23 9.38 -23.82
C ASN A 373 44.59 9.93 -22.44
N ASN A 374 43.63 10.07 -21.51
CA ASN A 374 43.85 10.60 -20.15
C ASN A 374 43.87 9.51 -19.07
N TYR A 375 43.88 8.23 -19.44
CA TYR A 375 43.78 7.08 -18.53
C TYR A 375 45.05 6.79 -17.70
N VAL A 376 46.07 7.65 -17.76
CA VAL A 376 47.38 7.38 -17.13
C VAL A 376 47.41 7.74 -15.64
N ASP A 377 46.48 8.56 -15.14
CA ASP A 377 46.45 8.90 -13.72
C ASP A 377 45.01 9.10 -13.22
N LEU A 378 44.43 8.07 -12.61
CA LEU A 378 43.06 8.07 -12.05
C LEU A 378 42.84 9.18 -11.00
N ARG A 379 43.91 9.83 -10.51
CA ARG A 379 43.86 10.97 -9.57
C ARG A 379 43.81 12.34 -10.26
N GLN A 380 44.06 12.40 -11.57
CA GLN A 380 44.04 13.62 -12.37
C GLN A 380 43.08 13.45 -13.56
N TRP A 381 41.80 13.23 -13.27
CA TRP A 381 40.78 13.17 -14.31
C TRP A 381 40.78 14.47 -15.13
N PRO A 382 40.66 14.40 -16.47
CA PRO A 382 40.61 15.58 -17.30
C PRO A 382 39.37 16.37 -16.92
N ARG A 383 39.59 17.62 -16.51
CA ARG A 383 38.53 18.59 -16.31
C ARG A 383 37.93 18.91 -17.68
N LEU A 384 37.03 18.04 -18.14
CA LEU A 384 36.31 18.26 -19.38
C LEU A 384 35.26 19.33 -19.13
N ASP A 385 35.58 20.56 -19.50
CA ASP A 385 34.58 21.59 -19.78
C ASP A 385 33.86 21.20 -21.07
N TYR A 386 33.01 20.18 -20.98
CA TYR A 386 32.19 19.75 -22.10
C TYR A 386 30.92 20.60 -22.12
N GLN A 387 30.90 21.62 -22.98
CA GLN A 387 29.67 22.21 -23.44
C GLN A 387 29.18 21.46 -24.69
N PRO A 388 27.95 20.91 -24.70
CA PRO A 388 27.40 20.25 -25.86
C PRO A 388 27.13 21.29 -26.97
N THR A 389 28.13 21.51 -27.83
CA THR A 389 28.04 22.53 -28.90
C THR A 389 27.18 22.07 -30.08
N TYR A 390 26.82 20.79 -30.16
CA TYR A 390 25.96 20.24 -31.20
C TYR A 390 25.06 19.14 -30.64
N ILE A 391 23.87 19.53 -30.21
CA ILE A 391 22.80 18.65 -29.72
C ILE A 391 22.26 17.73 -30.85
N GLN A 392 22.57 17.97 -32.13
CA GLN A 392 21.78 17.36 -33.22
C GLN A 392 22.16 15.92 -33.62
N GLN A 393 23.41 15.46 -33.48
CA GLN A 393 23.78 14.16 -34.08
C GLN A 393 23.45 12.94 -33.22
N HIS A 394 23.49 13.06 -31.88
CA HIS A 394 23.04 11.96 -31.01
C HIS A 394 21.53 11.90 -30.86
N PHE A 395 20.82 13.03 -31.09
CA PHE A 395 19.37 13.08 -31.14
C PHE A 395 18.78 12.55 -32.46
N ALA A 396 19.55 12.36 -33.54
CA ALA A 396 19.03 11.81 -34.79
C ALA A 396 18.54 10.34 -34.64
N MET A 397 19.14 9.53 -33.76
CA MET A 397 18.59 8.22 -33.38
C MET A 397 17.35 8.31 -32.48
N PHE A 398 17.08 9.49 -31.90
CA PHE A 398 15.94 9.77 -31.01
C PHE A 398 14.83 10.62 -31.69
N GLN A 399 15.07 11.13 -32.90
CA GLN A 399 14.09 11.91 -33.69
C GLN A 399 13.16 11.03 -34.55
N GLN A 400 13.49 9.76 -34.77
CA GLN A 400 12.67 8.87 -35.60
C GLN A 400 11.40 8.31 -34.92
N GLN A 401 11.01 8.80 -33.73
CA GLN A 401 9.81 8.34 -33.02
C GLN A 401 8.87 9.45 -32.53
N SER A 402 9.06 10.71 -32.96
CA SER A 402 8.05 11.77 -32.74
C SER A 402 7.56 12.30 -34.08
N SER A 403 6.57 11.60 -34.64
CA SER A 403 5.60 12.26 -35.51
C SER A 403 4.75 13.17 -34.62
N ASP A 404 4.82 14.46 -34.92
CA ASP A 404 4.02 15.57 -34.42
C ASP A 404 4.55 16.32 -33.18
N ASP A 405 4.64 17.64 -33.40
CA ASP A 405 4.87 18.76 -32.49
C ASP A 405 6.30 19.02 -31.96
N THR A 406 7.02 19.72 -32.83
CA THR A 406 8.01 20.77 -32.57
C THR A 406 7.78 21.58 -31.29
N ASN A 407 8.67 21.42 -30.30
CA ASN A 407 9.36 22.50 -29.56
C ASN A 407 10.26 21.89 -28.46
N ILE A 408 11.51 21.58 -28.79
CA ILE A 408 12.53 21.15 -27.80
C ILE A 408 13.20 22.42 -27.22
N PRO A 409 13.24 22.61 -25.88
CA PRO A 409 13.96 23.74 -25.28
C PRO A 409 15.46 23.59 -25.55
N LEU A 410 16.10 24.64 -26.07
CA LEU A 410 17.57 24.73 -26.10
C LEU A 410 18.09 24.77 -24.66
N LEU A 411 18.81 23.73 -24.26
CA LEU A 411 19.60 23.71 -23.03
C LEU A 411 20.84 24.61 -23.25
N SER A 412 20.73 25.89 -22.86
CA SER A 412 21.89 26.72 -22.56
C SER A 412 22.44 26.31 -21.19
N PHE A 413 23.73 26.01 -21.13
CA PHE A 413 24.44 25.62 -19.90
C PHE A 413 25.28 26.78 -19.33
N ASP A 414 25.04 28.02 -19.78
CA ASP A 414 25.86 29.18 -19.42
C ASP A 414 25.43 29.95 -18.17
N ASP A 415 24.28 29.64 -17.55
CA ASP A 415 23.81 30.37 -16.37
C ASP A 415 23.66 29.47 -15.12
N ILE A 416 24.78 29.15 -14.45
CA ILE A 416 24.91 28.91 -12.98
C ILE A 416 26.29 29.34 -12.48
#